data_AF-A0A7X8G6P7-F1
#
_entry.id   AF-A0A7X8G6P7-F1
#
_cell.length_a   1.000
_cell.length_b   1.000
_cell.length_c   1.000
_cell.angle_alpha   90.00
_cell.angle_beta   90.00
_cell.angle_gamma   90.00
#
_symmetry.space_group_name_H-M   'P 1'
#
loop_
_entity.id
_entity.type
_entity.pdbx_description
1 polymer ?
#
loop_
_entity_poly.entity_id
_entity_poly.type
_entity_poly.pdbx_seq_one_letter_code
_entity_poly.pdbx_strand_id
1 'polypeptide(L)'
;MKKWSRSRNPNNMIIILALVIVVSIGVIALVITSVNRPKQEVVLEEGKDYDINHTGRAYVIVDDEGNAIELERVSSEIFEDRYGRRYKFVSGSPFKYMGEDKE
;
A
#
# COMPACT_ATOMS: atom_id res chain seq x y z
N MET A 1 54.94 4.03 -23.54
CA MET A 1 53.86 3.78 -22.56
C MET A 1 53.86 4.92 -21.54
N LYS A 2 52.83 5.79 -21.56
CA LYS A 2 52.77 7.02 -20.76
C LYS A 2 52.29 6.66 -19.34
N LYS A 3 53.22 6.58 -18.38
CA LYS A 3 52.88 6.38 -16.95
C LYS A 3 52.18 7.64 -16.44
N TRP A 4 50.85 7.56 -16.31
CA TRP A 4 50.04 8.61 -15.71
C TRP A 4 50.22 8.55 -14.19
N SER A 5 51.17 9.30 -13.65
CA SER A 5 51.23 9.52 -12.20
C SER A 5 50.07 10.43 -11.82
N ARG A 6 48.94 9.84 -11.40
CA ARG A 6 47.91 10.59 -10.68
C ARG A 6 48.52 10.95 -9.32
N SER A 7 48.96 12.20 -9.18
CA SER A 7 49.10 12.82 -7.86
C SER A 7 47.72 12.72 -7.18
N ARG A 8 47.60 11.77 -6.25
CA ARG A 8 46.36 11.51 -5.54
C ARG A 8 46.33 12.49 -4.38
N ASN A 9 45.96 13.74 -4.67
CA ASN A 9 45.83 14.77 -3.64
C ASN A 9 44.78 14.29 -2.62
N PRO A 10 45.16 14.12 -1.34
CA PRO A 10 44.27 13.56 -0.32
C PRO A 10 43.00 14.42 -0.15
N ASN A 11 43.10 15.73 -0.36
CA ASN A 11 41.96 16.65 -0.33
C ASN A 11 40.92 16.33 -1.41
N ASN A 12 41.34 16.01 -2.63
CA ASN A 12 40.41 15.62 -3.70
C ASN A 12 39.75 14.27 -3.40
N MET A 13 40.48 13.36 -2.75
CA MET A 13 39.93 12.07 -2.33
C MET A 13 38.84 12.22 -1.26
N ILE A 14 39.04 13.13 -0.31
CA ILE A 14 38.05 13.44 0.74
C ILE A 14 36.79 14.08 0.13
N ILE A 15 36.96 15.02 -0.81
CA ILE A 15 35.83 15.68 -1.49
C ILE A 15 35.00 14.67 -2.29
N ILE A 16 35.66 13.77 -3.03
CA ILE A 16 34.96 12.72 -3.79
C ILE A 16 34.24 11.76 -2.85
N LEU A 17 34.86 11.37 -1.73
CA LEU A 17 34.24 10.48 -0.75
C LEU A 17 32.99 11.12 -0.11
N ALA A 18 33.05 12.40 0.26
CA ALA A 18 31.91 13.13 0.81
C ALA A 18 30.74 13.21 -0.18
N LEU A 19 31.01 13.47 -1.46
CA LEU A 19 29.98 13.50 -2.51
C LEU A 19 29.29 12.14 -2.69
N VAL A 20 30.04 11.05 -2.68
CA VAL A 20 29.49 9.70 -2.81
C VAL A 20 28.55 9.37 -1.64
N ILE A 21 28.93 9.74 -0.41
CA ILE A 21 28.09 9.53 0.77
C ILE A 21 26.78 10.31 0.67
N VAL A 22 26.84 11.59 0.30
CA VAL A 22 25.64 12.44 0.17
C VAL A 22 24.67 11.91 -0.88
N VAL A 23 25.18 11.51 -2.05
CA VAL A 23 24.35 10.93 -3.11
C VAL A 23 23.72 9.61 -2.66
N SER A 24 24.48 8.77 -1.95
CA SER A 24 23.99 7.48 -1.46
C SER A 24 22.84 7.62 -0.47
N ILE A 25 22.96 8.54 0.48
CA ILE A 25 21.90 8.81 1.47
C ILE A 25 20.63 9.35 0.79
N GLY A 26 20.78 10.25 -0.19
CA GLY A 26 19.66 10.80 -0.94
C GLY A 26 18.86 9.74 -1.69
N VAL A 27 19.55 8.80 -2.36
CA VAL A 27 18.89 7.68 -3.06
C VAL A 27 18.18 6.74 -2.08
N ILE A 28 18.80 6.42 -0.94
CA ILE A 28 18.19 5.57 0.09
C ILE A 28 16.92 6.22 0.66
N ALA A 29 16.97 7.51 1.00
CA ALA A 29 15.81 8.24 1.51
C ALA A 29 14.65 8.30 0.49
N LEU A 30 14.97 8.45 -0.79
CA LEU A 30 13.98 8.44 -1.87
C LEU A 30 13.32 7.05 -2.02
N VAL A 31 14.11 5.98 -1.97
CA VAL A 31 13.57 4.61 -2.06
C VAL A 31 12.69 4.29 -0.85
N ILE A 32 13.11 4.65 0.36
CA ILE A 32 12.32 4.43 1.57
C ILE A 32 10.97 5.16 1.48
N THR A 33 10.95 6.44 1.08
CA THR A 33 9.69 7.19 0.97
C THR A 33 8.78 6.70 -0.16
N SER A 34 9.34 6.15 -1.25
CA SER A 34 8.54 5.59 -2.34
C SER A 34 7.90 4.24 -2.00
N VAL A 35 8.56 3.42 -1.18
CA VAL A 35 8.06 2.08 -0.79
C VAL A 35 7.10 2.17 0.40
N ASN A 36 7.30 3.14 1.30
CA ASN A 36 6.48 3.32 2.51
C ASN A 36 5.23 4.19 2.29
N ARG A 37 4.65 4.23 1.08
CA ARG A 37 3.30 4.80 0.97
C ARG A 37 2.40 3.98 1.90
N PRO A 38 1.75 4.60 2.91
CA PRO A 38 0.79 3.87 3.72
C PRO A 38 -0.20 3.27 2.73
N LYS A 39 -0.33 1.94 2.76
CA LYS A 39 -1.35 1.22 2.02
C LYS A 39 -2.66 1.82 2.53
N GLN A 40 -3.23 2.77 1.78
CA GLN A 40 -4.40 3.52 2.22
C GLN A 40 -5.40 2.48 2.70
N GLU A 41 -5.83 2.64 3.94
CA GLU A 41 -6.80 1.75 4.53
C GLU A 41 -8.14 2.10 3.89
N VAL A 42 -8.40 1.53 2.71
CA VAL A 42 -9.63 1.75 1.98
C VAL A 42 -10.72 1.04 2.77
N VAL A 43 -11.64 1.81 3.34
CA VAL A 43 -12.77 1.32 4.13
C VAL A 43 -14.03 1.61 3.34
N LEU A 44 -14.95 0.65 3.27
CA LEU A 44 -16.27 0.93 2.73
C LEU A 44 -17.01 1.90 3.66
N GLU A 45 -17.49 3.00 3.08
CA GLU A 45 -18.34 3.97 3.75
C GLU A 45 -19.74 3.37 3.96
N GLU A 46 -20.26 3.49 5.18
CA GLU A 46 -21.57 2.96 5.51
C GLU A 46 -22.68 3.68 4.72
N GLY A 47 -23.60 2.91 4.14
CA GLY A 47 -24.75 3.46 3.43
C GLY A 47 -24.44 4.00 2.03
N LYS A 48 -23.19 3.96 1.58
CA LYS A 48 -22.82 4.29 0.20
C LYS A 48 -23.19 3.13 -0.73
N ASP A 49 -23.55 3.43 -1.97
CA ASP A 49 -23.79 2.38 -2.97
C ASP A 49 -22.47 2.03 -3.66
N TYR A 50 -22.19 0.73 -3.78
CA TYR A 50 -20.95 0.22 -4.35
C TYR A 50 -21.25 -0.85 -5.39
N ASP A 51 -20.53 -0.80 -6.51
CA ASP A 51 -20.63 -1.86 -7.51
C ASP A 51 -19.84 -3.09 -7.06
N ILE A 52 -20.53 -4.20 -6.85
CA ILE A 52 -19.95 -5.44 -6.35
C ILE A 52 -19.72 -6.38 -7.52
N ASN A 53 -18.46 -6.56 -7.87
CA ASN A 53 -18.06 -7.51 -8.91
C ASN A 53 -17.71 -8.86 -8.29
N HIS A 54 -18.23 -9.94 -8.87
CA HIS A 54 -17.90 -11.29 -8.41
C HIS A 54 -16.88 -11.95 -9.34
N THR A 55 -15.63 -12.05 -8.88
CA THR A 55 -14.51 -12.64 -9.61
C THR A 55 -14.31 -14.12 -9.26
N GLY A 56 -15.42 -14.88 -9.28
CA GLY A 56 -15.45 -16.35 -9.10
C GLY A 56 -15.15 -16.86 -7.68
N ARG A 57 -14.05 -16.42 -7.05
CA ARG A 57 -13.64 -16.82 -5.69
C ARG A 57 -13.80 -15.71 -4.64
N ALA A 58 -13.78 -14.45 -5.07
CA ALA A 58 -13.87 -13.29 -4.19
C ALA A 58 -14.79 -12.23 -4.80
N TYR A 59 -15.37 -11.44 -3.91
CA TYR A 59 -16.13 -10.25 -4.26
C TYR A 59 -15.16 -9.06 -4.28
N VAL A 60 -15.22 -8.24 -5.30
CA VAL A 60 -14.35 -7.07 -5.46
C VAL A 60 -15.24 -5.85 -5.59
N ILE A 61 -14.98 -4.88 -4.72
CA ILE A 61 -15.63 -3.57 -4.76
C ILE A 61 -14.59 -2.56 -5.23
N VAL A 62 -14.97 -1.72 -6.17
CA VAL A 62 -14.15 -0.58 -6.60
C VAL A 62 -14.84 0.68 -6.09
N ASP A 63 -14.13 1.49 -5.32
CA ASP A 63 -14.65 2.79 -4.88
C ASP A 63 -14.54 3.84 -6.00
N ASP A 64 -15.12 5.03 -5.77
CA ASP A 64 -15.10 6.14 -6.73
C ASP A 64 -13.69 6.68 -7.01
N GLU A 65 -12.73 6.38 -6.15
CA GLU A 65 -11.32 6.75 -6.29
C GLU A 65 -10.53 5.71 -7.11
N GLY A 66 -11.18 4.60 -7.50
CA GLY A 66 -10.59 3.50 -8.24
C GLY A 66 -9.83 2.49 -7.37
N ASN A 67 -9.98 2.56 -6.05
CA ASN A 67 -9.40 1.58 -5.14
C ASN A 67 -10.25 0.31 -5.09
N ALA A 68 -9.59 -0.84 -5.24
CA ALA A 68 -10.24 -2.15 -5.14
C ALA A 68 -10.13 -2.73 -3.72
N ILE A 69 -11.27 -3.11 -3.15
CA ILE A 69 -11.40 -3.88 -1.91
C ILE A 69 -11.84 -5.29 -2.27
N GLU A 70 -11.01 -6.26 -1.90
CA GLU A 70 -11.35 -7.68 -1.97
C GLU A 70 -12.10 -8.09 -0.70
N LEU A 71 -13.20 -8.81 -0.89
CA LEU A 71 -14.09 -9.31 0.13
C LEU A 71 -14.26 -10.82 -0.03
N GLU A 72 -14.09 -11.53 1.07
CA GLU A 72 -14.42 -12.94 1.20
C GLU A 72 -15.78 -13.11 1.85
N ARG A 73 -16.55 -14.09 1.38
CA ARG A 73 -17.87 -14.38 1.94
C ARG A 73 -17.72 -15.30 3.15
N VAL A 74 -17.95 -14.76 4.35
CA VAL A 74 -17.90 -15.53 5.61
C VAL A 74 -19.24 -16.21 5.89
N SER A 75 -20.36 -15.57 5.54
CA SER A 75 -21.70 -16.12 5.73
C SER A 75 -22.66 -15.70 4.61
N SER A 76 -23.90 -16.17 4.66
CA SER A 76 -24.94 -15.85 3.69
C SER A 76 -25.22 -14.35 3.53
N GLU A 77 -24.89 -13.52 4.53
CA GLU A 77 -25.09 -12.08 4.51
C GLU A 77 -23.85 -11.27 4.91
N ILE A 78 -22.76 -11.93 5.33
CA ILE A 78 -21.57 -11.28 5.90
C ILE A 78 -20.38 -11.50 4.99
N PHE A 79 -19.70 -10.41 4.70
CA PHE A 79 -18.47 -10.35 3.92
C PHE A 79 -17.36 -9.78 4.78
N GLU A 80 -16.15 -10.29 4.62
CA GLU A 80 -14.98 -9.86 5.39
C GLU A 80 -13.88 -9.44 4.42
N ASP A 81 -13.21 -8.34 4.73
CA ASP A 81 -12.06 -7.93 3.96
C ASP A 81 -10.75 -8.54 4.49
N ARG A 82 -9.66 -8.32 3.76
CA ARG A 82 -8.31 -8.78 4.16
C ARG A 82 -7.83 -8.26 5.53
N TYR A 83 -8.49 -7.27 6.11
CA TYR A 83 -8.17 -6.68 7.40
C TYR A 83 -9.07 -7.21 8.53
N GLY A 84 -9.96 -8.17 8.24
CA GLY A 84 -10.89 -8.75 9.21
C GLY A 84 -12.11 -7.88 9.49
N ARG A 85 -12.36 -6.83 8.68
CA ARG A 85 -13.53 -5.97 8.85
C ARG A 85 -14.72 -6.61 8.16
N ARG A 86 -15.80 -6.78 8.91
CA ARG A 86 -17.02 -7.44 8.47
C ARG A 86 -18.08 -6.43 8.03
N TYR A 87 -18.72 -6.73 6.91
CA TYR A 87 -19.73 -5.90 6.28
C TYR A 87 -20.98 -6.73 5.98
N LYS A 88 -22.14 -6.14 6.25
CA LYS A 88 -23.43 -6.64 5.78
C LYS A 88 -23.94 -5.69 4.70
N PHE A 89 -24.24 -6.23 3.52
CA PHE A 89 -24.80 -5.42 2.43
C PHE A 89 -26.32 -5.45 2.50
N VAL A 90 -26.93 -4.27 2.62
CA VAL A 90 -28.38 -4.09 2.61
C VAL A 90 -28.73 -3.23 1.41
N SER A 91 -29.46 -3.79 0.46
CA SER A 91 -29.87 -3.11 -0.78
C SER A 91 -28.71 -2.54 -1.61
N GLY A 92 -27.54 -3.19 -1.60
CA GLY A 92 -26.34 -2.74 -2.33
C GLY A 92 -25.36 -1.94 -1.47
N SER A 93 -25.81 -1.40 -0.34
CA SER A 93 -24.96 -0.58 0.54
C SER A 93 -24.33 -1.40 1.68
N PRO A 94 -23.01 -1.27 1.94
CA PRO A 94 -22.35 -1.91 3.06
C PRO A 94 -22.70 -1.19 4.36
N PHE A 95 -22.89 -1.98 5.41
CA PHE A 95 -22.99 -1.54 6.79
C PHE A 95 -21.96 -2.32 7.60
N LYS A 96 -21.25 -1.64 8.49
CA LYS A 96 -20.30 -2.32 9.38
C LYS A 96 -21.05 -3.31 10.25
N TYR A 97 -20.65 -4.56 10.15
CA TYR A 97 -21.22 -5.62 10.96
C TYR A 97 -20.39 -5.76 12.24
N MET A 98 -20.93 -5.29 13.36
CA MET A 98 -20.34 -5.45 14.70
C MET A 98 -20.93 -6.65 15.46
N GLY A 99 -21.54 -7.61 14.76
CA GLY A 99 -22.25 -8.70 15.44
C GLY A 99 -21.39 -9.36 16.50
N GLU A 100 -21.93 -9.43 17.71
CA GLU A 100 -21.37 -10.27 18.78
C GLU A 100 -21.28 -11.68 18.22
N ASP A 101 -20.07 -12.24 18.19
CA ASP A 101 -19.86 -13.66 17.98
C ASP A 101 -20.53 -14.37 19.17
N LYS A 102 -21.83 -14.65 19.07
CA LYS A 102 -22.53 -15.51 20.03
C LYS A 102 -22.15 -16.94 19.69
N GLU A 103 -21.05 -17.40 20.29
CA GLU A 103 -20.80 -18.82 20.54
C GLU A 103 -21.94 -19.43 21.39
#